data_AF-A0A7C5M0Y0-F1
#
_entry.id   AF-A0A7C5M0Y0-F1
#
_cell.length_a   1.000
_cell.length_b   1.000
_cell.length_c   1.000
_cell.angle_alpha   90.00
_cell.angle_beta   90.00
_cell.angle_gamma   90.00
#
_symmetry.space_group_name_H-M   'P 1'
#
loop_
_entity.id
_entity.type
_entity.pdbx_description
1 polymer ?
#
loop_
_entity_poly.entity_id
_entity_poly.type
_entity_poly.pdbx_seq_one_letter_code
_entity_poly.pdbx_strand_id
1 'polypeptide(L)'
;MENVKKPALVLRPGFQKARTTGCGPLSHFKMKKIKYLTILFGSLLLFANLAFQTSTSPLPATLPVQELLMKLGAEPAPHLPNKEVKGVSVERGRDIVLKGYTDHPDGGRSRRVSRHFVCTACHNVERDEPDLTKTDPMNRLQYVAGKGLPFLQGSALYGIVDRRHFYNGDYKKKYGQLVEPARNDLRQAIQLCATECSQGRPLEEWEMESVLSYLWTIGLKTGDLALSAGEQTQIENALNGRGDKIAARQLVESKYLRGAPATFLNPPADRQLGYSRYGDPETGRLIYELSCLHCHQNKRYSFFDLDASNLSFEFLAKHIPTYSHYSIYQVVRYGTSPLPGKKAYMPNYTKEKMSEQMLEDLRVYIEQQVK
;
A
#
# COMPACT_ATOMS: atom_id res chain seq x y z
N MET A 1 -51.87 0.33 -23.08
CA MET A 1 -52.98 0.70 -22.18
C MET A 1 -52.40 1.63 -21.13
N GLU A 2 -52.45 2.93 -21.45
CA GLU A 2 -53.07 4.00 -20.64
C GLU A 2 -52.17 4.48 -19.49
N ASN A 3 -51.38 5.57 -19.64
CA ASN A 3 -51.75 7.00 -19.57
C ASN A 3 -52.67 7.31 -18.37
N VAL A 4 -52.38 8.27 -17.48
CA VAL A 4 -52.68 9.71 -17.64
C VAL A 4 -52.14 10.47 -16.41
N LYS A 5 -51.19 11.40 -16.60
CA LYS A 5 -51.25 12.90 -16.55
C LYS A 5 -51.24 13.61 -15.18
N LYS A 6 -50.26 14.51 -15.07
CA LYS A 6 -50.20 15.73 -14.22
C LYS A 6 -51.24 16.78 -14.69
N PRO A 7 -51.65 17.73 -13.82
CA PRO A 7 -52.20 19.01 -14.25
C PRO A 7 -51.26 20.19 -13.98
N ALA A 8 -51.58 21.27 -14.69
CA ALA A 8 -50.77 22.43 -14.99
C ALA A 8 -51.19 23.70 -14.21
N LEU A 9 -50.30 24.69 -14.32
CA LEU A 9 -50.41 26.13 -14.07
C LEU A 9 -51.80 26.75 -14.31
N VAL A 10 -52.19 27.69 -13.42
CA VAL A 10 -53.18 28.74 -13.70
C VAL A 10 -52.65 30.09 -13.19
N LEU A 11 -52.55 31.05 -14.11
CA LEU A 11 -52.36 32.48 -13.88
C LEU A 11 -53.71 33.16 -13.63
N ARG A 12 -53.78 34.17 -12.74
CA ARG A 12 -54.71 35.32 -12.87
C ARG A 12 -54.19 36.61 -12.19
N PRO A 13 -54.66 37.80 -12.64
CA PRO A 13 -54.00 39.09 -12.43
C PRO A 13 -54.81 40.10 -11.57
N GLY A 14 -54.15 41.19 -11.20
CA GLY A 14 -54.75 42.54 -11.12
C GLY A 14 -55.08 43.08 -9.73
N PHE A 15 -54.46 44.21 -9.35
CA PHE A 15 -55.08 45.20 -8.45
C PHE A 15 -54.60 46.62 -8.78
N GLN A 16 -55.53 47.56 -8.57
CA GLN A 16 -55.60 48.91 -9.12
C GLN A 16 -54.85 50.01 -8.33
N LYS A 17 -54.60 51.09 -9.07
CA LYS A 17 -54.27 52.50 -8.76
C LYS A 17 -54.68 53.06 -7.38
N ALA A 18 -53.82 53.96 -6.87
CA ALA A 18 -54.23 55.21 -6.22
C ALA A 18 -53.28 56.37 -6.60
N ARG A 19 -53.86 57.55 -6.88
CA ARG A 19 -53.18 58.85 -7.09
C ARG A 19 -52.93 59.52 -5.74
N THR A 20 -51.94 60.40 -5.63
CA THR A 20 -52.09 61.88 -5.44
C THR A 20 -50.75 62.62 -5.28
N THR A 21 -50.64 63.79 -5.94
CA THR A 21 -50.01 65.10 -5.56
C THR A 21 -48.83 65.14 -4.54
N GLY A 22 -47.78 65.95 -4.64
CA GLY A 22 -47.46 67.17 -5.41
C GLY A 22 -46.14 67.82 -4.91
N CYS A 23 -45.64 68.79 -5.68
CA CYS A 23 -44.65 69.88 -5.46
C CYS A 23 -43.39 69.75 -4.57
N GLY A 24 -42.25 70.15 -5.17
CA GLY A 24 -41.11 70.78 -4.49
C GLY A 24 -39.77 70.67 -5.25
N PRO A 25 -39.14 71.76 -5.72
CA PRO A 25 -37.87 71.68 -6.45
C PRO A 25 -36.68 71.76 -5.46
N LEU A 26 -35.76 70.80 -5.53
CA LEU A 26 -34.49 70.85 -4.80
C LEU A 26 -33.30 70.81 -5.78
N SER A 27 -32.69 71.99 -5.89
CA SER A 27 -31.26 72.26 -6.07
C SER A 27 -30.39 71.22 -6.81
N HIS A 28 -29.96 71.62 -8.00
CA HIS A 28 -28.83 71.04 -8.74
C HIS A 28 -27.52 71.17 -7.93
N PHE A 29 -27.17 70.14 -7.16
CA PHE A 29 -25.83 69.97 -6.59
C PHE A 29 -24.94 69.15 -7.55
N LYS A 30 -23.71 69.62 -7.72
CA LYS A 30 -22.70 69.15 -8.70
C LYS A 30 -22.37 67.64 -8.56
N MET A 31 -23.06 66.82 -9.36
CA MET A 31 -22.94 65.35 -9.38
C MET A 31 -21.84 64.81 -10.33
N LYS A 32 -20.81 65.60 -10.66
CA LYS A 32 -19.73 65.18 -11.58
C LYS A 32 -18.46 64.65 -10.87
N LYS A 33 -18.22 64.96 -9.58
CA LYS A 33 -17.03 64.48 -8.85
C LYS A 33 -17.23 63.14 -8.12
N ILE A 34 -18.47 62.74 -7.82
CA ILE A 34 -18.79 61.49 -7.10
C ILE A 34 -18.66 60.26 -8.01
N LYS A 35 -18.94 60.40 -9.32
CA LYS A 35 -18.83 59.30 -10.30
C LYS A 35 -17.39 58.83 -10.51
N TYR A 36 -16.39 59.69 -10.35
CA TYR A 36 -14.98 59.30 -10.47
C TYR A 36 -14.47 58.59 -9.20
N LEU A 37 -15.00 58.92 -8.02
CA LEU A 37 -14.59 58.31 -6.76
C LEU A 37 -15.12 56.88 -6.60
N THR A 38 -16.35 56.60 -7.06
CA THR A 38 -16.92 55.24 -7.08
C THR A 38 -16.26 54.33 -8.11
N ILE A 39 -15.84 54.86 -9.26
CA ILE A 39 -15.04 54.11 -10.25
C ILE A 39 -13.65 53.79 -9.69
N LEU A 40 -13.01 54.75 -9.00
CA LEU A 40 -11.70 54.52 -8.36
C LEU A 40 -11.78 53.46 -7.25
N PHE A 41 -12.79 53.53 -6.37
CA PHE A 41 -12.98 52.53 -5.30
C PHE A 41 -13.40 51.15 -5.84
N GLY A 42 -14.25 51.11 -6.87
CA GLY A 42 -14.64 49.86 -7.55
C GLY A 42 -13.46 49.20 -8.26
N SER A 43 -12.58 49.98 -8.89
CA SER A 43 -11.35 49.47 -9.51
C SER A 43 -10.33 49.00 -8.47
N LEU A 44 -10.20 49.67 -7.32
CA LEU A 44 -9.33 49.24 -6.22
C LEU A 44 -9.81 47.94 -5.57
N LEU A 45 -11.13 47.75 -5.43
CA LEU A 45 -11.76 46.51 -4.96
C LEU A 45 -11.64 45.36 -5.98
N LEU A 46 -11.67 45.64 -7.28
CA LEU A 46 -11.38 44.64 -8.32
C LEU A 46 -9.90 44.23 -8.31
N PHE A 47 -8.97 45.17 -8.15
CA PHE A 47 -7.53 44.86 -8.05
C PHE A 47 -7.18 44.11 -6.76
N ALA A 48 -7.86 44.40 -5.64
CA ALA A 48 -7.67 43.65 -4.39
C ALA A 48 -8.18 42.20 -4.49
N ASN A 49 -9.25 41.94 -5.25
CA ASN A 49 -9.74 40.58 -5.50
C ASN A 49 -8.87 39.80 -6.51
N LEU A 50 -8.28 40.48 -7.51
CA LEU A 50 -7.30 39.85 -8.40
C LEU A 50 -5.95 39.59 -7.73
N ALA A 51 -5.53 40.44 -6.78
CA ALA A 51 -4.30 40.23 -6.00
C ALA A 51 -4.40 39.06 -5.00
N PHE A 52 -5.63 38.59 -4.69
CA PHE A 52 -5.88 37.45 -3.81
C PHE A 52 -6.21 36.14 -4.54
N GLN A 53 -6.04 36.07 -5.86
CA GLN A 53 -5.90 34.78 -6.55
C GLN A 53 -4.51 34.22 -6.23
N THR A 54 -4.35 33.71 -5.00
CA THR A 54 -3.23 32.84 -4.68
C THR A 54 -3.30 31.65 -5.63
N SER A 55 -2.34 31.56 -6.53
CA SER A 55 -2.14 30.39 -7.38
C SER A 55 -1.80 29.20 -6.50
N THR A 56 -2.83 28.50 -6.02
CA THR A 56 -2.67 27.20 -5.39
C THR A 56 -2.22 26.24 -6.47
N SER A 57 -0.92 25.93 -6.48
CA SER A 57 -0.43 24.84 -7.31
C SER A 57 -1.05 23.54 -6.78
N PRO A 58 -1.69 22.74 -7.64
CA PRO A 58 -2.31 21.49 -7.20
C PRO A 58 -1.27 20.55 -6.62
N LEU A 59 -1.65 19.79 -5.59
CA LEU A 59 -0.78 18.81 -4.94
C LEU A 59 -0.29 17.78 -5.98
N PRO A 60 1.02 17.72 -6.30
CA PRO A 60 1.51 16.81 -7.34
C PRO A 60 1.29 15.36 -6.92
N ALA A 61 0.70 14.53 -7.79
CA ALA A 61 0.40 13.12 -7.52
C ALA A 61 1.65 12.24 -7.30
N THR A 62 2.81 12.71 -7.74
CA THR A 62 4.11 12.02 -7.63
C THR A 62 4.91 12.42 -6.41
N LEU A 63 4.43 13.37 -5.59
CA LEU A 63 5.12 13.83 -4.40
C LEU A 63 5.25 12.68 -3.39
N PRO A 64 6.46 12.34 -2.91
CA PRO A 64 6.61 11.32 -1.87
C PRO A 64 5.85 11.70 -0.60
N VAL A 65 5.16 10.73 0.01
CA VAL A 65 4.37 10.96 1.22
C VAL A 65 5.24 11.44 2.37
N GLN A 66 6.44 10.90 2.55
CA GLN A 66 7.40 11.42 3.53
C GLN A 66 7.75 12.91 3.31
N GLU A 67 7.89 13.34 2.05
CA GLU A 67 8.16 14.74 1.74
C GLU A 67 6.95 15.63 2.06
N LEU A 68 5.74 15.17 1.73
CA LEU A 68 4.51 15.85 2.09
C LEU A 68 4.39 16.02 3.62
N LEU A 69 4.64 14.95 4.38
CA LEU A 69 4.59 14.97 5.84
C LEU A 69 5.59 15.98 6.42
N MET A 70 6.83 16.02 5.91
CA MET A 70 7.83 17.02 6.33
C MET A 70 7.38 18.46 6.02
N LYS A 71 6.79 18.71 4.85
CA LYS A 71 6.23 20.03 4.50
C LYS A 71 5.07 20.45 5.42
N LEU A 72 4.33 19.47 5.94
CA LEU A 72 3.30 19.64 6.97
C LEU A 72 3.87 19.70 8.41
N GLY A 73 5.19 19.73 8.59
CA GLY A 73 5.84 19.85 9.89
C GLY A 73 5.92 18.54 10.69
N ALA A 74 5.92 17.38 10.02
CA ALA A 74 6.32 16.13 10.64
C ALA A 74 7.84 16.08 10.83
N GLU A 75 8.28 15.45 11.92
CA GLU A 75 9.67 15.09 12.09
C GLU A 75 10.12 14.13 10.98
N PRO A 76 11.39 14.21 10.53
CA PRO A 76 11.94 13.26 9.59
C PRO A 76 11.78 11.82 10.06
N ALA A 77 11.55 10.89 9.13
CA ALA A 77 11.48 9.48 9.50
C ALA A 77 12.83 9.00 10.07
N PRO A 78 12.83 8.16 11.12
CA PRO A 78 14.08 7.71 11.77
C PRO A 78 14.97 6.86 10.83
N HIS A 79 14.40 6.35 9.74
CA HIS A 79 15.05 5.56 8.71
C HIS A 79 15.34 6.33 7.42
N LEU A 80 15.63 7.64 7.52
CA LEU A 80 16.28 8.35 6.41
C LEU A 80 17.63 7.68 6.09
N PRO A 81 17.98 7.47 4.80
CA PRO A 81 19.24 6.85 4.44
C PRO A 81 20.42 7.79 4.74
N ASN A 82 21.47 7.26 5.36
CA ASN A 82 22.73 7.96 5.52
C ASN A 82 23.57 7.82 4.24
N LYS A 83 23.55 8.87 3.41
CA LYS A 83 24.30 8.91 2.14
C LYS A 83 25.78 9.26 2.31
N GLU A 84 26.22 9.60 3.51
CA GLU A 84 27.63 9.93 3.80
C GLU A 84 28.48 8.66 3.96
N VAL A 85 27.86 7.51 4.22
CA VAL A 85 28.56 6.22 4.28
C VAL A 85 29.16 5.90 2.91
N LYS A 86 30.48 5.69 2.88
CA LYS A 86 31.21 5.38 1.65
C LYS A 86 30.60 4.16 0.96
N GLY A 87 30.33 4.29 -0.34
CA GLY A 87 29.82 3.20 -1.16
C GLY A 87 28.30 3.09 -1.23
N VAL A 88 27.55 3.92 -0.50
CA VAL A 88 26.09 3.96 -0.59
C VAL A 88 25.62 4.39 -1.99
N SER A 89 24.68 3.63 -2.55
CA SER A 89 24.04 3.95 -3.83
C SER A 89 22.65 3.32 -3.92
N VAL A 90 21.73 4.02 -4.60
CA VAL A 90 20.38 3.52 -4.88
C VAL A 90 20.44 2.26 -5.75
N GLU A 91 21.31 2.25 -6.75
CA GLU A 91 21.51 1.14 -7.68
C GLU A 91 22.01 -0.11 -6.94
N ARG A 92 22.98 0.07 -6.02
CA ARG A 92 23.45 -1.01 -5.17
C ARG A 92 22.36 -1.58 -4.28
N GLY A 93 21.55 -0.70 -3.69
CA GLY A 93 20.39 -1.10 -2.87
C GLY A 93 19.36 -1.89 -3.66
N ARG A 94 19.04 -1.42 -4.87
CA ARG A 94 18.14 -2.09 -5.80
C ARG A 94 18.63 -3.49 -6.13
N ASP A 95 19.92 -3.61 -6.45
CA ASP A 95 20.53 -4.90 -6.78
C ASP A 95 20.56 -5.86 -5.58
N ILE A 96 20.83 -5.37 -4.38
CA ILE A 96 20.74 -6.19 -3.16
C ILE A 96 19.30 -6.70 -2.97
N VAL A 97 18.29 -5.85 -3.11
CA VAL A 97 16.88 -6.24 -2.92
C VAL A 97 16.41 -7.23 -4.00
N LEU A 98 16.77 -7.00 -5.26
CA LEU A 98 16.26 -7.78 -6.41
C LEU A 98 17.09 -9.03 -6.71
N LYS A 99 18.41 -8.98 -6.49
CA LYS A 99 19.38 -10.03 -6.88
C LYS A 99 20.09 -10.67 -5.70
N GLY A 100 20.06 -10.04 -4.51
CA GLY A 100 20.73 -10.52 -3.30
C GLY A 100 22.23 -10.24 -3.24
N TYR A 101 22.77 -9.47 -4.19
CA TYR A 101 24.17 -9.04 -4.27
C TYR A 101 24.27 -7.81 -5.19
N THR A 102 25.41 -7.14 -5.18
CA THR A 102 25.70 -5.99 -6.07
C THR A 102 27.21 -5.89 -6.32
N ASP A 103 27.66 -4.82 -6.96
CA ASP A 103 29.08 -4.51 -7.09
C ASP A 103 29.61 -3.87 -5.81
N HIS A 104 30.74 -4.38 -5.32
CA HIS A 104 31.37 -3.91 -4.10
C HIS A 104 31.93 -2.49 -4.30
N PRO A 105 31.86 -1.59 -3.28
CA PRO A 105 32.36 -0.22 -3.40
C PRO A 105 33.83 -0.10 -3.81
N ASP A 106 34.67 -1.03 -3.35
CA ASP A 106 36.10 -1.06 -3.66
C ASP A 106 36.46 -1.95 -4.87
N GLY A 107 35.45 -2.32 -5.67
CA GLY A 107 35.62 -3.13 -6.88
C GLY A 107 35.30 -4.61 -6.69
N GLY A 108 34.93 -5.28 -7.78
CA GLY A 108 34.45 -6.67 -7.77
C GLY A 108 32.99 -6.80 -7.32
N ARG A 109 32.54 -8.04 -7.11
CA ARG A 109 31.17 -8.35 -6.66
C ARG A 109 31.10 -8.48 -5.15
N SER A 110 30.03 -7.96 -4.54
CA SER A 110 29.74 -8.22 -3.14
C SER A 110 29.38 -9.68 -2.91
N ARG A 111 29.60 -10.15 -1.68
CA ARG A 111 29.13 -11.48 -1.29
C ARG A 111 27.60 -11.47 -1.26
N ARG A 112 26.97 -12.53 -1.77
CA ARG A 112 25.51 -12.70 -1.64
C ARG A 112 25.06 -12.55 -0.18
N VAL A 113 23.96 -11.82 0.03
CA VAL A 113 23.30 -11.70 1.34
C VAL A 113 22.77 -13.08 1.76
N SER A 114 22.16 -13.82 0.84
CA SER A 114 21.75 -15.21 1.08
C SER A 114 21.97 -16.09 -0.13
N ARG A 115 22.20 -17.38 0.14
CA ARG A 115 22.21 -18.44 -0.88
C ARG A 115 20.82 -18.98 -1.20
N HIS A 116 19.80 -18.62 -0.41
CA HIS A 116 18.48 -19.22 -0.45
C HIS A 116 17.41 -18.26 -0.97
N PHE A 117 17.36 -17.04 -0.43
CA PHE A 117 16.29 -16.09 -0.75
C PHE A 117 16.84 -14.69 -1.00
N VAL A 118 16.23 -14.01 -1.97
CA VAL A 118 16.31 -12.56 -2.14
C VAL A 118 15.06 -11.92 -1.57
N CYS A 119 15.04 -10.61 -1.32
CA CYS A 119 13.89 -9.95 -0.71
C CYS A 119 12.60 -10.17 -1.53
N THR A 120 12.73 -10.17 -2.86
CA THR A 120 11.61 -10.41 -3.79
C THR A 120 11.15 -11.86 -3.89
N ALA A 121 11.78 -12.78 -3.17
CA ALA A 121 11.20 -14.11 -2.97
C ALA A 121 9.89 -14.02 -2.17
N CYS A 122 9.80 -13.08 -1.22
CA CYS A 122 8.67 -12.97 -0.30
C CYS A 122 7.93 -11.62 -0.36
N HIS A 123 8.47 -10.60 -1.04
CA HIS A 123 7.91 -9.26 -1.07
C HIS A 123 7.84 -8.66 -2.48
N ASN A 124 6.73 -8.01 -2.80
CA ASN A 124 6.62 -7.19 -4.01
C ASN A 124 7.35 -5.85 -3.83
N VAL A 125 7.99 -5.34 -4.88
CA VAL A 125 8.56 -3.97 -4.92
C VAL A 125 7.60 -2.95 -5.53
N GLU A 126 6.48 -3.43 -6.07
CA GLU A 126 5.36 -2.63 -6.53
C GLU A 126 4.22 -2.71 -5.51
N ARG A 127 3.31 -1.73 -5.56
CA ARG A 127 2.07 -1.75 -4.77
C ARG A 127 1.29 -3.01 -5.07
N ASP A 128 0.94 -3.76 -4.03
CA ASP A 128 0.20 -5.02 -4.12
C ASP A 128 -1.19 -4.96 -3.47
N GLU A 129 -1.55 -3.84 -2.81
CA GLU A 129 -2.85 -3.65 -2.17
C GLU A 129 -3.66 -2.53 -2.86
N PRO A 130 -4.96 -2.73 -3.17
CA PRO A 130 -5.79 -1.71 -3.81
C PRO A 130 -6.16 -0.57 -2.86
N ASP A 131 -6.31 -0.86 -1.57
CA ASP A 131 -6.63 0.13 -0.52
C ASP A 131 -5.56 0.04 0.56
N LEU A 132 -4.81 1.13 0.77
CA LEU A 132 -3.69 1.15 1.71
C LEU A 132 -4.13 1.24 3.18
N THR A 133 -5.41 1.51 3.45
CA THR A 133 -5.94 1.74 4.80
C THR A 133 -6.40 0.45 5.50
N LYS A 134 -6.53 -0.65 4.76
CA LYS A 134 -7.05 -1.92 5.27
C LYS A 134 -6.32 -3.10 4.64
N THR A 135 -6.27 -4.21 5.36
CA THR A 135 -5.75 -5.46 4.80
C THR A 135 -6.88 -6.39 4.45
N ASP A 136 -7.00 -6.73 3.18
CA ASP A 136 -7.99 -7.67 2.65
C ASP A 136 -7.28 -8.62 1.67
N PRO A 137 -7.13 -9.91 2.02
CA PRO A 137 -6.34 -10.84 1.22
C PRO A 137 -7.01 -11.18 -0.12
N MET A 138 -8.34 -11.10 -0.23
CA MET A 138 -9.05 -11.40 -1.48
C MET A 138 -8.92 -10.25 -2.47
N ASN A 139 -9.17 -9.02 -2.00
CA ASN A 139 -8.97 -7.81 -2.81
C ASN A 139 -7.49 -7.67 -3.24
N ARG A 140 -6.55 -8.05 -2.36
CA ARG A 140 -5.13 -8.12 -2.69
C ARG A 140 -4.85 -9.13 -3.80
N LEU A 141 -5.38 -10.36 -3.71
CA LEU A 141 -5.19 -11.39 -4.74
C LEU A 141 -5.68 -10.90 -6.12
N GLN A 142 -6.89 -10.36 -6.18
CA GLN A 142 -7.45 -9.83 -7.43
C GLN A 142 -6.62 -8.67 -7.99
N TYR A 143 -6.14 -7.78 -7.11
CA TYR A 143 -5.32 -6.65 -7.51
C TYR A 143 -3.96 -7.07 -8.09
N VAL A 144 -3.27 -8.03 -7.45
CA VAL A 144 -2.00 -8.53 -8.00
C VAL A 144 -2.20 -9.35 -9.27
N ALA A 145 -3.30 -10.11 -9.37
CA ALA A 145 -3.66 -10.85 -10.58
C ALA A 145 -3.85 -9.89 -11.77
N GLY A 146 -4.62 -8.81 -11.58
CA GLY A 146 -4.83 -7.79 -12.62
C GLY A 146 -3.56 -7.04 -13.06
N LYS A 147 -2.48 -7.12 -12.27
CA LYS A 147 -1.18 -6.50 -12.55
C LYS A 147 -0.09 -7.49 -13.00
N GLY A 148 -0.37 -8.80 -12.98
CA GLY A 148 0.67 -9.81 -13.19
C GLY A 148 1.74 -9.84 -12.10
N LEU A 149 1.40 -9.42 -10.88
CA LEU A 149 2.29 -9.48 -9.71
C LEU A 149 2.07 -10.78 -8.93
N PRO A 150 3.11 -11.33 -8.29
CA PRO A 150 2.94 -12.52 -7.47
C PRO A 150 2.21 -12.22 -6.16
N PHE A 151 1.52 -13.22 -5.64
CA PHE A 151 0.78 -13.18 -4.39
C PHE A 151 1.62 -13.79 -3.25
N LEU A 152 2.32 -12.93 -2.52
CA LEU A 152 3.40 -13.34 -1.60
C LEU A 152 3.03 -13.18 -0.12
N GLN A 153 3.76 -13.88 0.76
CA GLN A 153 3.58 -13.89 2.22
C GLN A 153 3.90 -12.55 2.88
N GLY A 154 4.91 -11.85 2.38
CA GLY A 154 5.35 -10.57 2.92
C GLY A 154 4.50 -9.41 2.40
N SER A 155 4.39 -8.35 3.21
CA SER A 155 3.85 -7.07 2.74
C SER A 155 4.77 -6.46 1.70
N ALA A 156 4.25 -5.75 0.69
CA ALA A 156 5.11 -5.06 -0.27
C ALA A 156 6.18 -4.17 0.41
N LEU A 157 7.34 -4.12 -0.23
CA LEU A 157 8.42 -3.17 0.02
C LEU A 157 8.05 -1.78 -0.52
N TYR A 158 7.13 -1.71 -1.49
CA TYR A 158 6.53 -0.44 -1.90
C TYR A 158 5.87 0.24 -0.69
N GLY A 159 6.22 1.49 -0.44
CA GLY A 159 5.73 2.26 0.71
C GLY A 159 6.28 1.83 2.08
N ILE A 160 7.28 0.93 2.15
CA ILE A 160 7.77 0.45 3.44
C ILE A 160 8.39 1.56 4.30
N VAL A 161 8.96 2.59 3.67
CA VAL A 161 9.53 3.76 4.34
C VAL A 161 8.45 4.69 4.93
N ASP A 162 7.18 4.49 4.56
CA ASP A 162 6.07 5.24 5.12
C ASP A 162 5.51 4.61 6.39
N ARG A 163 5.84 3.33 6.62
CA ARG A 163 5.46 2.59 7.83
C ARG A 163 6.34 2.97 9.03
N ARG A 164 5.87 2.59 10.21
CA ARG A 164 6.53 2.83 11.50
C ARG A 164 6.59 1.58 12.38
N HIS A 165 5.79 0.56 12.07
CA HIS A 165 5.77 -0.68 12.84
C HIS A 165 5.95 -1.92 11.95
N PHE A 166 6.90 -2.77 12.34
CA PHE A 166 7.31 -3.98 11.61
C PHE A 166 7.23 -5.21 12.52
N TYR A 167 7.13 -6.42 11.94
CA TYR A 167 7.01 -7.66 12.71
C TYR A 167 5.93 -7.60 13.82
N ASN A 168 4.75 -7.10 13.44
CA ASN A 168 3.62 -6.86 14.33
C ASN A 168 2.90 -8.16 14.73
N GLY A 169 2.00 -8.06 15.71
CA GLY A 169 1.10 -9.15 16.09
C GLY A 169 1.82 -10.47 16.38
N ASP A 170 1.37 -11.53 15.70
CA ASP A 170 1.81 -12.90 15.94
C ASP A 170 3.23 -13.21 15.49
N TYR A 171 3.93 -12.29 14.83
CA TYR A 171 5.36 -12.48 14.56
C TYR A 171 6.19 -12.65 15.84
N LYS A 172 5.73 -12.13 16.99
CA LYS A 172 6.34 -12.42 18.30
C LYS A 172 6.27 -13.91 18.66
N LYS A 173 5.21 -14.63 18.27
CA LYS A 173 5.08 -16.09 18.50
C LYS A 173 6.12 -16.88 17.71
N LYS A 174 6.51 -16.40 16.53
CA LYS A 174 7.50 -17.06 15.65
C LYS A 174 8.94 -16.71 16.01
N TYR A 175 9.25 -15.43 16.17
CA TYR A 175 10.63 -14.96 16.33
C TYR A 175 11.00 -14.58 17.76
N GLY A 176 10.06 -14.71 18.72
CA GLY A 176 10.31 -14.40 20.13
C GLY A 176 10.77 -12.96 20.33
N GLN A 177 11.81 -12.77 21.13
CA GLN A 177 12.38 -11.45 21.46
C GLN A 177 13.09 -10.78 20.28
N LEU A 178 13.42 -11.51 19.20
CA LEU A 178 14.11 -10.94 18.04
C LEU A 178 13.27 -9.85 17.36
N VAL A 179 11.95 -9.86 17.52
CA VAL A 179 11.08 -8.82 16.95
C VAL A 179 11.16 -7.49 17.70
N GLU A 180 11.64 -7.47 18.95
CA GLU A 180 11.55 -6.29 19.81
C GLU A 180 12.38 -5.12 19.27
N PRO A 181 13.67 -5.31 18.88
CA PRO A 181 14.44 -4.25 18.22
C PRO A 181 13.89 -3.89 16.84
N ALA A 182 13.33 -4.85 16.10
CA ALA A 182 12.79 -4.65 14.77
C ALA A 182 11.45 -3.91 14.75
N ARG A 183 10.70 -3.90 15.86
CA ARG A 183 9.30 -3.49 15.86
C ARG A 183 9.08 -2.05 15.45
N ASN A 184 9.99 -1.16 15.80
CA ASN A 184 9.88 0.27 15.55
C ASN A 184 11.09 0.84 14.78
N ASP A 185 11.92 -0.04 14.20
CA ASP A 185 13.14 0.34 13.50
C ASP A 185 13.26 -0.46 12.19
N LEU A 186 13.20 0.25 11.06
CA LEU A 186 13.26 -0.37 9.74
C LEU A 186 14.63 -1.01 9.47
N ARG A 187 15.74 -0.47 9.98
CA ARG A 187 17.07 -1.08 9.82
C ARG A 187 17.11 -2.41 10.56
N GLN A 188 16.64 -2.44 11.80
CA GLN A 188 16.56 -3.67 12.58
C GLN A 188 15.59 -4.68 11.96
N ALA A 189 14.49 -4.22 11.34
CA ALA A 189 13.57 -5.08 10.60
C ALA A 189 14.21 -5.67 9.33
N ILE A 190 14.94 -4.88 8.55
CA ILE A 190 15.72 -5.36 7.39
C ILE A 190 16.78 -6.36 7.85
N GLN A 191 17.45 -6.07 8.97
CA GLN A 191 18.50 -6.91 9.52
C GLN A 191 17.95 -8.27 9.98
N LEU A 192 16.83 -8.28 10.68
CA LEU A 192 16.11 -9.50 11.06
C LEU A 192 15.66 -10.29 9.82
N CYS A 193 15.17 -9.61 8.79
CA CYS A 193 14.78 -10.25 7.53
C CYS A 193 15.98 -10.90 6.82
N ALA A 194 17.12 -10.22 6.78
CA ALA A 194 18.31 -10.75 6.13
C ALA A 194 18.83 -12.02 6.79
N THR A 195 18.82 -12.09 8.13
CA THR A 195 19.36 -13.24 8.86
C THR A 195 18.35 -14.36 9.05
N GLU A 196 17.12 -14.04 9.46
CA GLU A 196 16.10 -15.03 9.81
C GLU A 196 15.22 -15.40 8.62
N CYS A 197 14.68 -14.40 7.91
CA CYS A 197 13.75 -14.70 6.81
C CYS A 197 14.49 -15.17 5.56
N SER A 198 15.60 -14.54 5.23
CA SER A 198 16.37 -14.87 4.04
C SER A 198 17.38 -15.98 4.30
N GLN A 199 17.61 -16.36 5.57
CA GLN A 199 18.63 -17.33 5.98
C GLN A 199 20.04 -16.91 5.50
N GLY A 200 20.27 -15.60 5.55
CA GLY A 200 21.47 -14.95 5.04
C GLY A 200 22.42 -14.50 6.13
N ARG A 201 23.39 -13.68 5.69
CA ARG A 201 24.30 -12.94 6.56
C ARG A 201 23.67 -11.59 6.95
N PRO A 202 24.20 -10.93 7.98
CA PRO A 202 23.90 -9.51 8.19
C PRO A 202 24.37 -8.64 7.03
N LEU A 203 23.66 -7.53 6.82
CA LEU A 203 24.05 -6.51 5.85
C LEU A 203 25.18 -5.69 6.47
N GLU A 204 26.15 -5.33 5.64
CA GLU A 204 27.14 -4.31 6.01
C GLU A 204 26.47 -2.93 6.03
N GLU A 205 27.08 -1.96 6.70
CA GLU A 205 26.50 -0.62 6.86
C GLU A 205 26.19 0.03 5.49
N TRP A 206 27.13 0.00 4.55
CA TRP A 206 26.93 0.55 3.21
C TRP A 206 25.83 -0.19 2.44
N GLU A 207 25.62 -1.49 2.70
CA GLU A 207 24.54 -2.27 2.09
C GLU A 207 23.19 -1.88 2.67
N MET A 208 23.10 -1.74 3.99
CA MET A 208 21.88 -1.30 4.69
C MET A 208 21.43 0.07 4.17
N GLU A 209 22.34 1.04 4.15
CA GLU A 209 22.02 2.40 3.71
C GLU A 209 21.75 2.48 2.20
N SER A 210 22.37 1.61 1.40
CA SER A 210 22.02 1.45 -0.02
C SER A 210 20.61 0.89 -0.18
N VAL A 211 20.26 -0.17 0.56
CA VAL A 211 18.90 -0.76 0.56
C VAL A 211 17.87 0.27 0.96
N LEU A 212 18.10 1.02 2.05
CA LEU A 212 17.22 2.12 2.44
C LEU A 212 17.11 3.17 1.33
N SER A 213 18.23 3.58 0.72
CA SER A 213 18.23 4.54 -0.39
C SER A 213 17.33 4.09 -1.54
N TYR A 214 17.35 2.79 -1.89
CA TYR A 214 16.42 2.23 -2.87
C TYR A 214 14.98 2.21 -2.38
N LEU A 215 14.70 1.73 -1.17
CA LEU A 215 13.34 1.67 -0.61
C LEU A 215 12.66 3.04 -0.56
N TRP A 216 13.44 4.12 -0.36
CA TRP A 216 12.94 5.50 -0.42
C TRP A 216 12.49 5.91 -1.83
N THR A 217 13.05 5.33 -2.90
CA THR A 217 12.59 5.60 -4.27
C THR A 217 11.19 5.05 -4.53
N ILE A 218 10.87 3.90 -3.91
CA ILE A 218 9.58 3.21 -4.00
C ILE A 218 8.66 3.48 -2.80
N GLY A 219 8.89 4.58 -2.06
CA GLY A 219 7.95 5.07 -1.05
C GLY A 219 6.62 5.51 -1.67
N LEU A 220 5.56 5.54 -0.85
CA LEU A 220 4.22 5.97 -1.24
C LEU A 220 4.28 7.38 -1.85
N LYS A 221 3.43 7.62 -2.84
CA LYS A 221 3.21 8.95 -3.43
C LYS A 221 1.84 9.47 -3.04
N THR A 222 1.63 10.77 -3.10
CA THR A 222 0.32 11.41 -2.82
C THR A 222 -0.82 10.83 -3.67
N GLY A 223 -0.55 10.45 -4.92
CA GLY A 223 -1.49 9.77 -5.80
C GLY A 223 -1.95 8.41 -5.28
N ASP A 224 -1.19 7.78 -4.39
CA ASP A 224 -1.55 6.50 -3.79
C ASP A 224 -2.62 6.61 -2.70
N LEU A 225 -2.76 7.79 -2.08
CA LEU A 225 -3.53 8.02 -0.86
C LEU A 225 -5.06 8.10 -1.06
N ALA A 226 -5.54 8.01 -2.30
CA ALA A 226 -6.96 8.08 -2.66
C ALA A 226 -7.70 9.27 -1.99
N LEU A 227 -7.07 10.45 -2.02
CA LEU A 227 -7.61 11.67 -1.43
C LEU A 227 -8.81 12.19 -2.23
N SER A 228 -9.91 12.48 -1.55
CA SER A 228 -11.03 13.22 -2.12
C SER A 228 -10.65 14.68 -2.43
N ALA A 229 -11.43 15.36 -3.28
CA ALA A 229 -11.17 16.76 -3.62
C ALA A 229 -11.15 17.69 -2.38
N GLY A 230 -12.01 17.43 -1.40
CA GLY A 230 -12.04 18.18 -0.14
C GLY A 230 -10.77 17.95 0.71
N GLU A 231 -10.30 16.71 0.77
CA GLU A 231 -9.06 16.35 1.47
C GLU A 231 -7.82 16.93 0.80
N GLN A 232 -7.77 16.92 -0.53
CA GLN A 232 -6.71 17.59 -1.30
C GLN A 232 -6.69 19.09 -0.99
N THR A 233 -7.85 19.74 -1.03
CA THR A 233 -8.00 21.17 -0.68
C THR A 233 -7.55 21.46 0.75
N GLN A 234 -7.89 20.61 1.71
CA GLN A 234 -7.46 20.75 3.10
C GLN A 234 -5.93 20.71 3.23
N ILE A 235 -5.29 19.75 2.55
CA ILE A 235 -3.83 19.59 2.56
C ILE A 235 -3.16 20.79 1.88
N GLU A 236 -3.65 21.21 0.71
CA GLU A 236 -3.12 22.37 -0.01
C GLU A 236 -3.26 23.67 0.79
N ASN A 237 -4.38 23.89 1.47
CA ASN A 237 -4.55 25.05 2.33
C ASN A 237 -3.54 25.04 3.49
N ALA A 238 -3.31 23.88 4.11
CA ALA A 238 -2.31 23.73 5.17
C ALA A 238 -0.87 23.97 4.67
N LEU A 239 -0.53 23.48 3.47
CA LEU A 239 0.77 23.73 2.83
C LEU A 239 1.00 25.21 2.54
N ASN A 240 -0.05 25.94 2.16
CA ASN A 240 -0.01 27.37 1.85
C ASN A 240 -0.15 28.27 3.08
N GLY A 241 -0.07 27.73 4.30
CA GLY A 241 -0.20 28.50 5.55
C GLY A 241 -1.61 29.02 5.84
N ARG A 242 -2.63 28.53 5.12
CA ARG A 242 -4.04 28.91 5.23
C ARG A 242 -4.91 27.85 5.92
N GLY A 243 -4.29 26.82 6.50
CA GLY A 243 -4.98 25.71 7.14
C GLY A 243 -4.16 25.07 8.26
N ASP A 244 -4.80 24.16 9.00
CA ASP A 244 -4.17 23.44 10.10
C ASP A 244 -3.25 22.32 9.59
N LYS A 245 -1.94 22.51 9.79
CA LYS A 245 -0.91 21.53 9.42
C LYS A 245 -1.00 20.23 10.21
N ILE A 246 -1.42 20.27 11.49
CA ILE A 246 -1.56 19.07 12.32
C ILE A 246 -2.72 18.23 11.81
N ALA A 247 -3.87 18.85 11.55
CA ALA A 247 -5.03 18.17 11.00
C ALA A 247 -4.74 17.59 9.60
N ALA A 248 -4.07 18.34 8.73
CA ALA A 248 -3.66 17.85 7.42
C ALA A 248 -2.66 16.68 7.50
N ARG A 249 -1.71 16.71 8.46
CA ARG A 249 -0.78 15.61 8.69
C ARG A 249 -1.51 14.35 9.15
N GLN A 250 -2.40 14.47 10.14
CA GLN A 250 -3.21 13.34 10.64
C GLN A 250 -4.08 12.74 9.53
N LEU A 251 -4.63 13.59 8.68
CA LEU A 251 -5.37 13.17 7.49
C LEU A 251 -4.47 12.33 6.56
N VAL A 252 -3.28 12.80 6.20
CA VAL A 252 -2.33 12.04 5.35
C VAL A 252 -1.96 10.70 6.00
N GLU A 253 -1.63 10.68 7.29
CA GLU A 253 -1.25 9.46 8.02
C GLU A 253 -2.41 8.46 8.14
N SER A 254 -3.67 8.91 8.06
CA SER A 254 -4.85 8.03 8.06
C SER A 254 -5.06 7.27 6.74
N LYS A 255 -4.38 7.69 5.65
CA LYS A 255 -4.60 7.13 4.30
C LYS A 255 -3.75 5.89 3.99
N TYR A 256 -3.02 5.38 4.98
CA TYR A 256 -2.28 4.14 4.86
C TYR A 256 -2.01 3.50 6.23
N LEU A 257 -1.84 2.18 6.25
CA LEU A 257 -1.47 1.45 7.45
C LEU A 257 -0.01 1.75 7.85
N ARG A 258 0.20 2.23 9.07
CA ARG A 258 1.54 2.45 9.65
C ARG A 258 2.25 1.15 10.04
N GLY A 259 1.53 0.03 10.08
CA GLY A 259 2.07 -1.30 10.30
C GLY A 259 1.10 -2.37 9.80
N ALA A 260 1.61 -3.44 9.21
CA ALA A 260 0.78 -4.53 8.73
C ALA A 260 0.35 -5.44 9.90
N PRO A 261 -0.96 -5.68 10.11
CA PRO A 261 -1.42 -6.66 11.08
C PRO A 261 -0.99 -8.08 10.68
N ALA A 262 -0.82 -8.94 11.67
CA ALA A 262 -0.42 -10.32 11.47
C ALA A 262 -1.04 -11.23 12.52
N THR A 263 -1.94 -12.10 12.07
CA THR A 263 -2.60 -13.14 12.86
C THR A 263 -2.26 -14.50 12.28
N PHE A 264 -1.64 -15.38 13.06
CA PHE A 264 -1.43 -16.76 12.64
C PHE A 264 -2.68 -17.59 12.88
N LEU A 265 -3.04 -18.41 11.89
CA LEU A 265 -4.17 -19.32 11.95
C LEU A 265 -3.69 -20.75 12.11
N ASN A 266 -4.54 -21.61 12.66
CA ASN A 266 -4.31 -23.06 12.68
C ASN A 266 -4.88 -23.70 11.40
N PRO A 267 -4.31 -24.84 10.95
CA PRO A 267 -4.98 -25.74 10.01
C PRO A 267 -6.38 -26.14 10.50
N PRO A 268 -7.28 -26.62 9.61
CA PRO A 268 -8.56 -27.16 10.05
C PRO A 268 -8.35 -28.35 11.00
N ALA A 269 -9.28 -28.53 11.93
CA ALA A 269 -9.21 -29.62 12.92
C ALA A 269 -9.16 -30.98 12.22
N ASP A 270 -9.98 -31.15 11.18
CA ASP A 270 -9.96 -32.28 10.27
C ASP A 270 -9.55 -31.79 8.87
N ARG A 271 -8.44 -32.30 8.35
CA ARG A 271 -7.89 -31.92 7.04
C ARG A 271 -8.54 -32.68 5.89
N GLN A 272 -9.21 -33.80 6.17
CA GLN A 272 -10.02 -34.51 5.19
C GLN A 272 -11.28 -33.69 4.88
N LEU A 273 -11.88 -33.09 5.92
CA LEU A 273 -13.05 -32.22 5.76
C LEU A 273 -12.67 -30.81 5.29
N GLY A 274 -11.57 -30.25 5.79
CA GLY A 274 -11.18 -28.87 5.53
C GLY A 274 -11.87 -27.88 6.48
N TYR A 275 -11.83 -26.60 6.16
CA TYR A 275 -12.65 -25.59 6.81
C TYR A 275 -14.09 -25.69 6.31
N SER A 276 -15.08 -25.36 7.14
CA SER A 276 -16.51 -25.37 6.78
C SER A 276 -16.89 -24.25 5.81
N ARG A 277 -16.36 -24.27 4.59
CA ARG A 277 -16.56 -23.27 3.53
C ARG A 277 -16.61 -23.95 2.15
N TYR A 278 -17.26 -23.32 1.19
CA TYR A 278 -17.28 -23.78 -0.21
C TYR A 278 -16.17 -23.09 -0.98
N GLY A 279 -15.31 -23.84 -1.67
CA GLY A 279 -14.20 -23.28 -2.44
C GLY A 279 -14.59 -22.84 -3.86
N ASP A 280 -13.97 -21.76 -4.32
CA ASP A 280 -14.01 -21.28 -5.70
C ASP A 280 -12.74 -21.69 -6.47
N PRO A 281 -12.84 -22.57 -7.49
CA PRO A 281 -11.68 -23.06 -8.21
C PRO A 281 -10.93 -21.97 -9.00
N GLU A 282 -11.59 -20.89 -9.45
CA GLU A 282 -10.86 -19.83 -10.17
C GLU A 282 -9.97 -19.04 -9.22
N THR A 283 -10.50 -18.69 -8.06
CA THR A 283 -9.68 -18.11 -6.98
C THR A 283 -8.55 -19.05 -6.59
N GLY A 284 -8.81 -20.36 -6.51
CA GLY A 284 -7.80 -21.38 -6.24
C GLY A 284 -6.69 -21.43 -7.29
N ARG A 285 -7.05 -21.32 -8.58
CA ARG A 285 -6.11 -21.25 -9.70
C ARG A 285 -5.20 -20.03 -9.57
N LEU A 286 -5.77 -18.86 -9.30
CA LEU A 286 -4.97 -17.64 -9.09
C LEU A 286 -3.98 -17.79 -7.94
N ILE A 287 -4.37 -18.42 -6.84
CA ILE A 287 -3.46 -18.69 -5.72
C ILE A 287 -2.35 -19.64 -6.14
N TYR A 288 -2.67 -20.73 -6.84
CA TYR A 288 -1.68 -21.68 -7.31
C TYR A 288 -0.64 -21.01 -8.20
N GLU A 289 -1.09 -20.26 -9.21
CA GLU A 289 -0.22 -19.61 -10.19
C GLU A 289 0.59 -18.46 -9.60
N LEU A 290 -0.05 -17.57 -8.84
CA LEU A 290 0.60 -16.34 -8.37
C LEU A 290 1.37 -16.54 -7.07
N SER A 291 1.09 -17.60 -6.32
CA SER A 291 1.71 -17.87 -5.02
C SER A 291 2.59 -19.12 -5.03
N CYS A 292 2.01 -20.28 -5.36
CA CYS A 292 2.73 -21.55 -5.28
C CYS A 292 3.84 -21.60 -6.34
N LEU A 293 3.49 -21.34 -7.60
CA LEU A 293 4.44 -21.43 -8.71
C LEU A 293 5.55 -20.37 -8.63
N HIS A 294 5.31 -19.20 -8.00
CA HIS A 294 6.37 -18.20 -7.80
C HIS A 294 7.60 -18.77 -7.08
N CYS A 295 7.40 -19.65 -6.09
CA CYS A 295 8.49 -20.27 -5.35
C CYS A 295 8.89 -21.64 -5.90
N HIS A 296 7.90 -22.43 -6.30
CA HIS A 296 8.09 -23.85 -6.57
C HIS A 296 8.42 -24.16 -8.03
N GLN A 297 7.94 -23.35 -8.98
CA GLN A 297 8.17 -23.62 -10.40
C GLN A 297 9.65 -23.51 -10.75
N ASN A 298 10.16 -24.53 -11.46
CA ASN A 298 11.57 -24.64 -11.84
C ASN A 298 12.51 -24.54 -10.63
N LYS A 299 12.01 -24.89 -9.44
CA LYS A 299 12.75 -24.82 -8.17
C LYS A 299 13.34 -23.44 -7.88
N ARG A 300 12.63 -22.36 -8.26
CA ARG A 300 13.15 -20.99 -8.18
C ARG A 300 13.65 -20.61 -6.78
N TYR A 301 12.85 -20.91 -5.75
CA TYR A 301 13.20 -20.64 -4.34
C TYR A 301 12.96 -21.86 -3.43
N SER A 302 12.42 -22.95 -3.99
CA SER A 302 12.12 -24.19 -3.28
C SER A 302 12.76 -25.37 -3.98
N PHE A 303 13.26 -26.35 -3.24
CA PHE A 303 13.71 -27.63 -3.82
C PHE A 303 12.56 -28.56 -4.22
N PHE A 304 11.35 -28.27 -3.75
CA PHE A 304 10.14 -29.00 -4.13
C PHE A 304 9.55 -28.31 -5.36
N ASP A 305 9.58 -29.00 -6.50
CA ASP A 305 9.11 -28.48 -7.78
C ASP A 305 7.60 -28.66 -7.90
N LEU A 306 6.92 -27.64 -8.43
CA LEU A 306 5.49 -27.70 -8.77
C LEU A 306 5.30 -27.05 -10.14
N ASP A 307 4.39 -27.60 -10.92
CA ASP A 307 4.03 -27.12 -12.25
C ASP A 307 2.55 -27.38 -12.53
N ALA A 308 2.10 -27.15 -13.77
CA ALA A 308 0.71 -27.41 -14.17
C ALA A 308 0.48 -28.87 -14.63
N SER A 309 1.34 -29.83 -14.25
CA SER A 309 1.17 -31.24 -14.64
C SER A 309 0.24 -31.99 -13.69
N ASN A 310 -0.40 -33.04 -14.20
CA ASN A 310 -1.22 -33.95 -13.38
C ASN A 310 -0.43 -34.53 -12.20
N LEU A 311 0.86 -34.81 -12.38
CA LEU A 311 1.71 -35.35 -11.30
C LEU A 311 1.81 -34.38 -10.11
N SER A 312 1.98 -33.08 -10.38
CA SER A 312 2.00 -32.05 -9.33
C SER A 312 0.67 -32.00 -8.58
N PHE A 313 -0.46 -32.03 -9.30
CA PHE A 313 -1.79 -31.97 -8.70
C PHE A 313 -2.15 -33.25 -7.92
N GLU A 314 -1.87 -34.43 -8.46
CA GLU A 314 -2.05 -35.71 -7.79
C GLU A 314 -1.24 -35.78 -6.49
N PHE A 315 0.02 -35.33 -6.54
CA PHE A 315 0.85 -35.27 -5.36
C PHE A 315 0.25 -34.36 -4.29
N LEU A 316 -0.16 -33.13 -4.66
CA LEU A 316 -0.76 -32.20 -3.72
C LEU A 316 -2.06 -32.75 -3.14
N ALA A 317 -3.00 -33.19 -3.99
CA ALA A 317 -4.29 -33.74 -3.60
C ALA A 317 -4.14 -34.90 -2.60
N LYS A 318 -3.22 -35.83 -2.87
CA LYS A 318 -2.89 -36.94 -1.97
C LYS A 318 -2.45 -36.47 -0.58
N HIS A 319 -1.76 -35.35 -0.48
CA HIS A 319 -1.19 -34.86 0.79
C HIS A 319 -2.09 -33.86 1.53
N ILE A 320 -3.12 -33.28 0.90
CA ILE A 320 -4.08 -32.36 1.54
C ILE A 320 -4.55 -32.88 2.92
N PRO A 321 -5.08 -34.12 3.06
CA PRO A 321 -5.64 -34.59 4.33
C PRO A 321 -4.57 -34.96 5.38
N THR A 322 -3.29 -34.95 5.04
CA THR A 322 -2.23 -35.49 5.89
C THR A 322 -1.68 -34.45 6.87
N TYR A 323 -1.13 -34.91 8.00
CA TYR A 323 -0.23 -34.11 8.83
C TYR A 323 1.18 -34.19 8.25
N SER A 324 1.48 -33.37 7.24
CA SER A 324 2.81 -33.29 6.63
C SER A 324 3.11 -31.88 6.12
N HIS A 325 4.39 -31.58 5.88
CA HIS A 325 4.80 -30.33 5.23
C HIS A 325 4.41 -30.24 3.74
N TYR A 326 3.79 -31.28 3.19
CA TYR A 326 3.21 -31.28 1.84
C TYR A 326 1.71 -30.96 1.83
N SER A 327 1.04 -31.00 2.99
CA SER A 327 -0.35 -30.56 3.09
C SER A 327 -0.42 -29.05 2.96
N ILE A 328 -1.21 -28.55 2.00
CA ILE A 328 -1.44 -27.10 1.81
C ILE A 328 -1.99 -26.44 3.08
N TYR A 329 -2.81 -27.16 3.87
CA TYR A 329 -3.32 -26.65 5.14
C TYR A 329 -2.23 -26.47 6.18
N GLN A 330 -1.28 -27.40 6.24
CA GLN A 330 -0.19 -27.34 7.21
C GLN A 330 0.83 -26.29 6.83
N VAL A 331 1.36 -26.41 5.62
CA VAL A 331 2.53 -25.64 5.20
C VAL A 331 2.21 -24.15 5.07
N VAL A 332 0.99 -23.79 4.66
CA VAL A 332 0.57 -22.39 4.60
C VAL A 332 0.45 -21.78 6.00
N ARG A 333 -0.02 -22.55 6.99
CA ARG A 333 -0.30 -22.05 8.34
C ARG A 333 0.91 -22.04 9.25
N TYR A 334 1.72 -23.08 9.19
CA TYR A 334 2.89 -23.24 10.05
C TYR A 334 4.22 -22.99 9.34
N GLY A 335 4.21 -22.88 8.01
CA GLY A 335 5.44 -22.80 7.24
C GLY A 335 6.23 -24.10 7.29
N THR A 336 7.49 -24.03 6.89
CA THR A 336 8.49 -25.06 7.21
C THR A 336 9.63 -24.45 8.00
N SER A 337 10.42 -25.29 8.65
CA SER A 337 11.63 -24.87 9.36
C SER A 337 12.87 -25.05 8.48
N PRO A 338 13.87 -24.15 8.57
CA PRO A 338 15.18 -24.41 8.00
C PRO A 338 15.81 -25.63 8.69
N LEU A 339 16.39 -26.54 7.91
CA LEU A 339 17.11 -27.71 8.40
C LEU A 339 18.62 -27.54 8.18
N PRO A 340 19.48 -28.18 8.99
CA PRO A 340 20.92 -28.24 8.71
C PRO A 340 21.18 -28.72 7.27
N GLY A 341 21.95 -27.94 6.50
CA GLY A 341 22.21 -28.21 5.07
C GLY A 341 21.08 -27.83 4.10
N LYS A 342 19.84 -27.63 4.57
CA LYS A 342 18.69 -27.18 3.76
C LYS A 342 17.96 -26.04 4.47
N LYS A 343 18.52 -24.83 4.37
CA LYS A 343 17.92 -23.65 5.02
C LYS A 343 16.77 -23.03 4.23
N ALA A 344 16.53 -23.43 2.99
CA ALA A 344 15.33 -23.01 2.27
C ALA A 344 14.08 -23.49 3.00
N TYR A 345 13.17 -22.58 3.31
CA TYR A 345 11.93 -22.84 4.03
C TYR A 345 10.75 -22.04 3.43
N MET A 346 9.52 -22.45 3.73
CA MET A 346 8.32 -21.71 3.36
C MET A 346 7.84 -20.85 4.54
N PRO A 347 7.72 -19.51 4.40
CA PRO A 347 7.12 -18.68 5.42
C PRO A 347 5.61 -18.92 5.55
N ASN A 348 5.09 -18.70 6.76
CA ASN A 348 3.67 -18.78 7.08
C ASN A 348 2.90 -17.65 6.39
N TYR A 349 1.70 -17.94 5.92
CA TYR A 349 0.70 -16.92 5.60
C TYR A 349 -0.10 -16.56 6.86
N THR A 350 -0.19 -15.27 7.16
CA THR A 350 -1.12 -14.76 8.16
C THR A 350 -2.55 -14.75 7.61
N LYS A 351 -3.54 -14.61 8.49
CA LYS A 351 -4.96 -14.41 8.11
C LYS A 351 -5.12 -13.29 7.10
N GLU A 352 -4.37 -12.21 7.29
CA GLU A 352 -4.40 -11.00 6.48
C GLU A 352 -3.76 -11.19 5.10
N LYS A 353 -2.99 -12.26 4.91
CA LYS A 353 -2.31 -12.55 3.63
C LYS A 353 -2.89 -13.76 2.91
N MET A 354 -3.52 -14.71 3.60
CA MET A 354 -4.30 -15.79 2.99
C MET A 354 -5.35 -16.29 3.98
N SER A 355 -6.62 -16.05 3.68
CA SER A 355 -7.73 -16.44 4.57
C SER A 355 -7.97 -17.96 4.57
N GLU A 356 -8.87 -18.45 5.42
CA GLU A 356 -9.33 -19.84 5.38
C GLU A 356 -10.10 -20.15 4.10
N GLN A 357 -10.93 -19.20 3.65
CA GLN A 357 -11.68 -19.30 2.39
C GLN A 357 -10.73 -19.55 1.21
N MET A 358 -9.67 -18.76 1.11
CA MET A 358 -8.66 -18.89 0.05
C MET A 358 -7.95 -20.25 0.04
N LEU A 359 -7.80 -20.89 1.21
CA LEU A 359 -7.25 -22.25 1.26
C LEU A 359 -8.25 -23.30 0.77
N GLU A 360 -9.55 -23.12 1.01
CA GLU A 360 -10.58 -23.98 0.42
C GLU A 360 -10.69 -23.78 -1.09
N ASP A 361 -10.55 -22.54 -1.56
CA ASP A 361 -10.50 -22.20 -2.99
C ASP A 361 -9.32 -22.96 -3.66
N LEU A 362 -8.12 -22.87 -3.07
CA LEU A 362 -6.93 -23.59 -3.55
C LEU A 362 -7.11 -25.11 -3.54
N ARG A 363 -7.70 -25.67 -2.47
CA ARG A 363 -8.00 -27.10 -2.38
C ARG A 363 -8.90 -27.55 -3.53
N VAL A 364 -10.03 -26.86 -3.73
CA VAL A 364 -11.00 -27.24 -4.76
C VAL A 364 -10.38 -27.18 -6.14
N TYR A 365 -9.55 -26.17 -6.43
CA TYR A 365 -8.80 -26.12 -7.68
C TYR A 365 -7.89 -27.34 -7.85
N ILE A 366 -7.05 -27.67 -6.86
CA ILE A 366 -6.14 -28.82 -6.92
C ILE A 366 -6.91 -30.14 -7.14
N GLU A 367 -7.99 -30.36 -6.38
CA GLU A 367 -8.81 -31.57 -6.50
C GLU A 367 -9.52 -31.67 -7.87
N GLN A 368 -9.83 -30.54 -8.51
CA GLN A 368 -10.40 -30.52 -9.86
C GLN A 368 -9.39 -30.89 -10.94
N GLN A 369 -8.09 -30.57 -10.77
CA GLN A 369 -7.06 -30.91 -11.75
C GLN A 369 -6.67 -32.39 -11.76
N VAL A 370 -7.12 -33.17 -10.77
CA VAL A 370 -6.86 -34.62 -10.66
C VAL A 370 -8.01 -35.45 -11.25
N LYS A 371 -9.16 -34.83 -11.49
CA LYS A 371 -10.33 -35.46 -12.12
C LYS A 371 -10.22 -35.42 -13.63
#